data_AF-A0A6C0AWE8-F1
#
_entry.id   AF-A0A6C0AWE8-F1
#
_cell.length_a   1.000
_cell.length_b   1.000
_cell.length_c   1.000
_cell.angle_alpha   90.00
_cell.angle_beta   90.00
_cell.angle_gamma   90.00
#
_symmetry.space_group_name_H-M   'P 1'
#
loop_
_entity.id
_entity.type
_entity.pdbx_description
1 polymer ?
#
loop_
_entity_poly.entity_id
_entity_poly.type
_entity_poly.pdbx_seq_one_letter_code
_entity_poly.pdbx_strand_id
1 'polypeptide(L)'
;MDDSNSKRFTCTLCNASFDKKCKYDRHLNTQKHINLFHSNEMGRNTWNSNNWSEENVYKAKYMELSKKYYELEKNIEIREKNFQLRLERLEQQLSLSTAGQNNCNNNNVNTTINITNNVNLPKNAHGSENWDYLKSDILNIMKGVNTCIPEIVKKIHFDKDHPENHNIKIPNKKLSQAKTFNGESWDTVGKREAIENLIVNVVDRLQSEYGGDFNEEASQFIQNLWAEKMSPIFENKTVDRKLRNQVEYTIIDNQSQITKSN
;
A
#
# COMPACT_ATOMS: atom_id res chain seq x y z
N MET A 1 -53.44 38.76 -27.81
CA MET A 1 -53.42 38.32 -26.41
C MET A 1 -52.58 37.07 -26.39
N ASP A 2 -51.28 37.21 -26.14
CA ASP A 2 -50.33 36.10 -26.23
C ASP A 2 -50.10 35.47 -24.86
N ASP A 3 -50.64 34.27 -24.66
CA ASP A 3 -50.40 33.42 -23.50
C ASP A 3 -48.97 32.85 -23.54
N SER A 4 -48.05 33.58 -22.91
CA SER A 4 -46.67 33.15 -22.72
C SER A 4 -46.57 32.16 -21.55
N ASN A 5 -46.64 30.86 -21.84
CA ASN A 5 -46.40 29.79 -20.88
C ASN A 5 -44.89 29.71 -20.50
N SER A 6 -44.46 30.59 -19.59
CA SER A 6 -43.08 30.62 -19.09
C SER A 6 -42.87 29.51 -18.04
N LYS A 7 -42.13 28.45 -18.42
CA LYS A 7 -41.72 27.38 -17.50
C LYS A 7 -40.90 27.96 -16.34
N ARG A 8 -41.48 27.99 -15.13
CA ARG A 8 -40.80 28.37 -13.88
C ARG A 8 -39.98 27.19 -13.35
N PHE A 9 -38.75 27.45 -12.90
CA PHE A 9 -37.85 26.47 -12.30
C PHE A 9 -37.98 26.52 -10.78
N THR A 10 -38.41 25.45 -10.13
CA THR A 10 -38.66 25.42 -8.68
C THR A 10 -37.73 24.44 -7.98
N CYS A 11 -37.22 24.83 -6.81
CA CYS A 11 -36.41 23.99 -5.94
C CYS A 11 -37.30 23.49 -4.80
N THR A 12 -37.50 22.17 -4.70
CA THR A 12 -38.35 21.53 -3.69
C THR A 12 -37.71 21.55 -2.30
N LEU A 13 -36.39 21.55 -2.21
CA LEU A 13 -35.64 21.56 -0.94
C LEU A 13 -35.67 22.91 -0.25
N CYS A 14 -35.74 23.99 -1.03
CA CYS A 14 -35.73 25.36 -0.51
C CYS A 14 -37.05 26.10 -0.77
N ASN A 15 -38.04 25.43 -1.37
CA ASN A 15 -39.31 25.97 -1.86
C ASN A 15 -39.17 27.29 -2.66
N ALA A 16 -38.07 27.44 -3.40
CA ALA A 16 -37.72 28.67 -4.12
C ALA A 16 -38.06 28.55 -5.62
N SER A 17 -38.63 29.59 -6.21
CA SER A 17 -39.04 29.62 -7.63
C SER A 17 -38.24 30.64 -8.43
N PHE A 18 -37.82 30.26 -9.63
CA PHE A 18 -36.97 31.05 -10.51
C PHE A 18 -37.57 31.16 -11.91
N ASP A 19 -37.42 32.34 -12.50
CA ASP A 19 -37.88 32.71 -13.83
C ASP A 19 -36.95 32.21 -14.96
N LYS A 20 -35.69 31.88 -14.62
CA LYS A 20 -34.65 31.48 -15.58
C LYS A 20 -33.80 30.34 -15.07
N LYS A 21 -33.44 29.41 -15.97
CA LYS A 21 -32.59 28.25 -15.68
C LYS A 21 -31.24 28.64 -15.08
N CYS A 22 -30.57 29.66 -15.63
CA CYS A 22 -29.27 30.10 -15.13
C CYS A 22 -29.30 30.57 -13.66
N LYS A 23 -30.41 31.15 -13.20
CA LYS A 23 -30.58 31.55 -11.79
C LYS A 23 -30.84 30.35 -10.89
N TYR A 24 -31.59 29.38 -11.40
CA TYR A 24 -31.82 28.10 -10.72
C TYR A 24 -30.51 27.31 -10.56
N ASP A 25 -29.72 27.17 -11.63
CA ASP A 25 -28.43 26.47 -11.60
C ASP A 25 -27.45 27.16 -10.62
N ARG A 26 -27.44 28.49 -10.58
CA ARG A 26 -26.65 29.23 -9.58
C ARG A 26 -27.15 29.01 -8.16
N HIS A 27 -28.47 28.89 -7.95
CA HIS A 27 -29.06 28.59 -6.65
C HIS A 27 -28.59 27.22 -6.10
N LEU A 28 -28.53 26.19 -6.94
CA LEU A 28 -28.06 24.85 -6.55
C LEU A 28 -26.62 24.85 -6.00
N ASN A 29 -25.79 25.78 -6.47
CA ASN A 29 -24.40 25.92 -6.06
C ASN A 29 -24.20 26.85 -4.86
N THR A 30 -25.28 27.37 -4.24
CA THR A 30 -25.14 28.23 -3.06
C THR A 30 -24.87 27.42 -1.80
N GLN A 31 -24.03 27.93 -0.91
CA GLN A 31 -23.72 27.26 0.36
C GLN A 31 -24.96 26.98 1.22
N LYS A 32 -25.98 27.84 1.12
CA LYS A 32 -27.28 27.63 1.79
C LYS A 32 -28.00 26.39 1.25
N HIS A 33 -28.01 26.20 -0.07
CA HIS A 33 -28.61 25.01 -0.70
C HIS A 33 -27.81 23.75 -0.39
N ILE A 34 -26.48 23.81 -0.50
CA ILE A 34 -25.58 22.67 -0.21
C ILE A 34 -25.70 22.25 1.25
N ASN A 35 -25.74 23.17 2.20
CA ASN A 35 -25.89 22.84 3.62
C ASN A 35 -27.26 22.22 3.93
N LEU A 36 -28.35 22.69 3.27
CA LEU A 36 -29.68 22.09 3.37
C LEU A 36 -29.76 20.72 2.69
N PHE A 37 -29.03 20.52 1.59
CA PHE A 37 -28.92 19.24 0.90
C PHE A 37 -28.19 18.21 1.78
N HIS A 38 -27.04 18.58 2.35
CA HIS A 38 -26.23 17.72 3.22
C HIS A 38 -26.96 17.40 4.53
N SER A 39 -27.68 18.36 5.13
CA SER A 39 -28.49 18.08 6.33
C SER A 39 -29.68 17.17 6.05
N ASN A 40 -30.27 17.25 4.85
CA ASN A 40 -31.39 16.41 4.43
C ASN A 40 -30.96 15.05 3.83
N GLU A 41 -29.68 14.88 3.47
CA GLU A 41 -29.08 13.58 3.13
C GLU A 41 -28.61 12.82 4.37
N MET A 42 -27.99 13.50 5.35
CA MET A 42 -27.63 12.86 6.63
C MET A 42 -28.85 12.51 7.50
N GLY A 43 -30.01 13.13 7.25
CA GLY A 43 -31.28 12.86 7.94
C GLY A 43 -32.17 11.79 7.29
N ARG A 44 -31.75 11.15 6.18
CA ARG A 44 -32.57 10.20 5.41
C ARG A 44 -32.26 8.71 5.68
N ASN A 45 -31.77 8.39 6.88
CA ASN A 45 -31.53 7.01 7.34
C ASN A 45 -32.59 6.48 8.32
N THR A 46 -33.78 7.10 8.38
CA THR A 46 -34.90 6.57 9.17
C THR A 46 -36.23 6.79 8.45
N TRP A 47 -36.77 5.68 7.92
CA TRP A 47 -38.18 5.45 7.57
C TRP A 47 -38.84 6.36 6.52
N ASN A 48 -38.67 6.01 5.24
CA ASN A 48 -39.86 5.67 4.45
C ASN A 48 -39.52 4.61 3.40
N SER A 49 -40.09 3.43 3.59
CA SER A 49 -40.05 2.33 2.63
C SER A 49 -40.79 2.72 1.36
N ASN A 50 -40.31 2.20 0.24
CA ASN A 50 -40.93 2.11 -1.08
C ASN A 50 -40.50 3.19 -2.09
N ASN A 51 -39.75 2.73 -3.10
CA ASN A 51 -39.26 3.40 -4.31
C ASN A 51 -37.91 4.14 -4.27
N TRP A 52 -36.85 3.46 -3.82
CA TRP A 52 -35.53 3.63 -4.46
C TRP A 52 -35.43 2.53 -5.52
N SER A 53 -35.59 2.87 -6.80
CA SER A 53 -35.60 1.87 -7.87
C SER A 53 -34.30 1.07 -7.84
N GLU A 54 -34.41 -0.27 -7.86
CA GLU A 54 -33.27 -1.20 -7.89
C GLU A 54 -32.19 -0.76 -8.91
N GLU A 55 -32.64 -0.17 -10.03
CA GLU A 55 -31.83 0.41 -11.09
C GLU A 55 -30.77 1.42 -10.62
N ASN A 56 -31.06 2.26 -9.61
CA ASN A 56 -30.09 3.23 -9.10
C ASN A 56 -28.99 2.58 -8.25
N VAL A 57 -29.33 1.52 -7.51
CA VAL A 57 -28.36 0.72 -6.74
C VAL A 57 -27.46 -0.07 -7.69
N TYR A 58 -28.04 -0.70 -8.72
CA TYR A 58 -27.29 -1.39 -9.75
C TYR A 58 -26.36 -0.45 -10.52
N LYS A 59 -26.82 0.76 -10.84
CA LYS A 59 -26.01 1.77 -11.55
C LYS A 59 -24.82 2.26 -10.72
N ALA A 60 -25.00 2.50 -9.42
CA ALA A 60 -23.91 2.87 -8.53
C ALA A 60 -22.86 1.75 -8.41
N LYS A 61 -23.31 0.50 -8.23
CA LYS A 61 -22.44 -0.67 -8.15
C LYS A 61 -21.68 -0.92 -9.46
N TYR A 62 -22.35 -0.74 -10.60
CA TYR A 62 -21.72 -0.84 -11.92
C TYR A 62 -20.66 0.25 -12.13
N MET A 63 -20.93 1.48 -11.69
CA MET A 63 -19.98 2.58 -11.81
C MET A 63 -18.73 2.39 -10.93
N GLU A 64 -18.90 1.85 -9.72
CA GLU A 64 -17.79 1.48 -8.85
C GLU A 64 -16.96 0.33 -9.45
N LEU A 65 -17.63 -0.71 -9.97
CA LEU A 65 -16.96 -1.85 -10.60
C LEU A 65 -16.19 -1.43 -11.86
N SER A 66 -16.77 -0.56 -12.69
CA SER A 66 -16.12 -0.01 -13.88
C SER A 66 -14.87 0.80 -13.52
N LYS A 67 -14.91 1.59 -12.43
CA LYS A 67 -13.75 2.32 -11.93
C LYS A 67 -12.63 1.39 -11.46
N LYS A 68 -12.98 0.34 -10.70
CA LYS A 68 -12.03 -0.70 -10.28
C LYS A 68 -11.40 -1.42 -11.47
N TYR A 69 -12.19 -1.72 -12.50
CA TYR A 69 -11.69 -2.37 -13.72
C TYR A 69 -10.69 -1.48 -14.46
N TYR A 70 -10.99 -0.18 -14.61
CA TYR A 70 -10.08 0.79 -15.22
C TYR A 70 -8.76 0.93 -14.45
N GLU A 71 -8.83 0.99 -13.11
CA GLU A 71 -7.62 1.04 -12.27
C GLU A 71 -6.79 -0.24 -12.38
N LEU A 72 -7.44 -1.40 -12.44
CA LEU A 72 -6.78 -2.69 -12.61
C LEU A 72 -6.06 -2.79 -13.97
N GLU A 73 -6.71 -2.37 -15.04
CA GLU A 73 -6.17 -2.35 -16.40
C GLU A 73 -4.92 -1.46 -16.48
N LYS A 74 -4.99 -0.26 -15.91
CA LYS A 74 -3.83 0.64 -15.81
C LYS A 74 -2.68 0.03 -15.01
N ASN A 75 -2.98 -0.70 -13.94
CA ASN A 75 -1.96 -1.37 -13.13
C ASN A 75 -1.29 -2.53 -13.88
N ILE A 76 -2.03 -3.26 -14.70
CA ILE A 76 -1.50 -4.31 -15.57
C ILE A 76 -0.57 -3.69 -16.62
N GLU A 77 -0.99 -2.61 -17.28
CA GLU A 77 -0.18 -1.91 -18.29
C GLU A 77 1.15 -1.41 -17.70
N ILE A 78 1.12 -0.81 -16.50
CA ILE A 78 2.33 -0.38 -15.79
C ILE A 78 3.23 -1.58 -15.49
N ARG A 79 2.66 -2.70 -15.07
CA ARG A 79 3.42 -3.92 -14.76
C ARG A 79 4.07 -4.51 -16.00
N GLU A 80 3.35 -4.60 -17.11
CA GLU A 80 3.87 -5.09 -18.40
C GLU A 80 5.01 -4.20 -18.91
N LYS A 81 4.83 -2.87 -18.84
CA LYS A 81 5.89 -1.93 -19.22
C LYS A 81 7.14 -2.08 -18.36
N ASN A 82 6.98 -2.28 -17.06
CA ASN A 82 8.11 -2.54 -16.16
C ASN A 82 8.79 -3.87 -16.47
N PHE A 83 8.02 -4.91 -16.82
CA PHE A 83 8.56 -6.21 -17.21
C PHE A 83 9.35 -6.11 -18.53
N GLN A 84 8.83 -5.38 -19.51
CA GLN A 84 9.51 -5.16 -20.80
C GLN A 84 10.83 -4.39 -20.61
N LEU A 85 10.83 -3.33 -19.81
CA LEU A 85 12.05 -2.58 -19.45
C LEU A 85 13.07 -3.46 -18.72
N ARG A 86 12.62 -4.44 -17.92
CA ARG A 86 13.50 -5.40 -17.25
C ARG A 86 14.16 -6.35 -18.24
N LEU A 87 13.40 -6.88 -19.19
CA LEU A 87 13.92 -7.76 -20.25
C LEU A 87 14.96 -7.05 -21.11
N GLU A 88 14.68 -5.82 -21.54
CA GLU A 88 15.61 -5.02 -22.35
C GLU A 88 16.94 -4.77 -21.62
N ARG A 89 16.91 -4.48 -20.32
CA ARG A 89 18.13 -4.31 -19.51
C ARG A 89 18.93 -5.61 -19.37
N LEU A 90 18.26 -6.75 -19.21
CA LEU A 90 18.93 -8.06 -19.14
C LEU A 90 19.62 -8.39 -20.47
N GLU A 91 18.97 -8.13 -21.60
CA GLU A 91 19.57 -8.30 -22.93
C GLU A 91 20.81 -7.40 -23.12
N GLN A 92 20.75 -6.15 -22.67
CA GLN A 92 21.90 -5.23 -22.72
C GLN A 92 23.07 -5.72 -21.84
N GLN A 93 22.80 -6.25 -20.64
CA GLN A 93 23.84 -6.78 -19.76
C GLN A 93 24.54 -8.03 -20.34
N LEU A 94 23.80 -8.91 -21.02
CA LEU A 94 24.37 -10.06 -21.74
C LEU A 94 25.26 -9.62 -22.90
N SER A 95 24.90 -8.52 -23.58
CA SER A 95 25.67 -8.00 -24.71
C SER A 95 27.03 -7.42 -24.30
N LEU A 96 27.13 -6.84 -23.10
CA LEU A 96 28.36 -6.21 -22.59
C LEU A 96 29.37 -7.22 -22.03
N SER A 97 28.91 -8.36 -21.53
CA SER A 97 29.76 -9.38 -20.89
C SER A 97 30.51 -10.26 -21.90
N THR A 98 30.12 -10.26 -23.18
CA THR A 98 30.80 -11.01 -24.26
C THR A 98 31.90 -10.20 -24.98
N ALA A 99 31.98 -8.88 -24.77
CA ALA A 99 32.96 -8.01 -25.45
C ALA A 99 34.25 -7.74 -24.65
N GLY A 100 34.35 -8.21 -23.40
CA GLY A 100 35.37 -7.77 -22.43
C GLY A 100 36.54 -8.70 -22.15
N GLN A 101 36.79 -9.74 -22.96
CA GLN A 101 38.00 -10.55 -22.84
C GLN A 101 38.97 -10.17 -23.96
N ASN A 102 39.83 -9.17 -23.73
CA ASN A 102 41.14 -9.09 -24.37
C ASN A 102 42.01 -8.03 -23.66
N ASN A 103 43.26 -8.44 -23.40
CA ASN A 103 44.44 -7.65 -23.06
C ASN A 103 44.74 -7.46 -21.56
N CYS A 104 45.55 -8.37 -21.03
CA CYS A 104 46.28 -8.18 -19.77
C CYS A 104 47.71 -7.78 -20.13
N ASN A 105 48.10 -6.52 -19.86
CA ASN A 105 49.50 -6.11 -19.85
C ASN A 105 49.91 -5.80 -18.41
N ASN A 106 50.87 -6.57 -17.92
CA ASN A 106 51.29 -6.59 -16.54
C ASN A 106 52.35 -5.50 -16.31
N ASN A 107 52.03 -4.44 -15.58
CA ASN A 107 53.02 -3.53 -15.03
C ASN A 107 52.67 -3.19 -13.58
N ASN A 108 53.59 -3.60 -12.71
CA ASN A 108 53.50 -3.59 -11.25
C ASN A 108 53.68 -2.16 -10.73
N VAL A 109 52.61 -1.52 -10.26
CA VAL A 109 52.67 -0.27 -9.48
C VAL A 109 51.94 -0.49 -8.18
N ASN A 110 52.72 -0.59 -7.10
CA ASN A 110 52.24 -0.74 -5.73
C ASN A 110 51.52 0.55 -5.31
N THR A 111 50.21 0.60 -5.53
CA THR A 111 49.33 1.64 -5.01
C THR A 111 48.44 0.97 -3.98
N THR A 112 48.57 1.38 -2.72
CA THR A 112 47.68 0.92 -1.65
C THR A 112 46.27 1.43 -1.94
N ILE A 113 45.48 0.62 -2.66
CA ILE A 113 44.05 0.85 -2.81
C ILE A 113 43.43 0.39 -1.49
N ASN A 114 42.90 1.34 -0.72
CA ASN A 114 41.91 1.02 0.31
C ASN A 114 40.66 0.52 -0.43
N ILE A 115 40.67 -0.76 -0.79
CA ILE A 115 39.48 -1.46 -1.26
C ILE A 115 38.62 -1.62 -0.02
N THR A 116 37.76 -0.64 0.25
CA THR A 116 36.52 -0.92 0.98
C THR A 116 35.81 -1.97 0.14
N ASN A 117 35.95 -3.23 0.53
CA ASN A 117 35.16 -4.32 0.01
C ASN A 117 33.70 -4.00 0.32
N ASN A 118 33.05 -3.23 -0.56
CA ASN A 118 31.60 -3.14 -0.59
C ASN A 118 31.13 -4.46 -1.18
N VAL A 119 31.18 -5.52 -0.35
CA VAL A 119 30.57 -6.80 -0.67
C VAL A 119 29.09 -6.49 -0.82
N ASN A 120 28.64 -6.32 -2.06
CA ASN A 120 27.23 -6.37 -2.40
C ASN A 120 26.77 -7.80 -2.09
N LEU A 121 26.46 -8.06 -0.82
CA LEU A 121 25.70 -9.23 -0.42
C LEU A 121 24.45 -9.24 -1.30
N PRO A 122 24.10 -10.38 -1.93
CA PRO A 122 22.86 -10.49 -2.69
C PRO A 122 21.71 -10.16 -1.73
N LYS A 123 21.05 -9.04 -1.98
CA LYS A 123 19.88 -8.60 -1.21
C LYS A 123 18.63 -9.01 -1.95
N ASN A 124 17.70 -9.60 -1.23
CA ASN A 124 16.39 -9.90 -1.74
C ASN A 124 15.63 -8.61 -2.00
N ALA A 125 14.84 -8.59 -3.07
CA ALA A 125 13.92 -7.51 -3.32
C ALA A 125 12.89 -7.40 -2.18
N HIS A 126 12.45 -6.18 -1.92
CA HIS A 126 11.36 -5.89 -1.00
C HIS A 126 10.07 -6.55 -1.51
N GLY A 127 9.47 -7.42 -0.69
CA GLY A 127 8.37 -8.32 -1.06
C GLY A 127 8.79 -9.71 -1.52
N SER A 128 10.09 -10.02 -1.58
CA SER A 128 10.62 -11.35 -1.91
C SER A 128 11.58 -11.84 -0.85
N GLU A 129 11.27 -11.56 0.42
CA GLU A 129 12.08 -11.98 1.56
C GLU A 129 12.08 -13.49 1.72
N ASN A 130 13.19 -14.01 2.24
CA ASN A 130 13.27 -15.40 2.70
C ASN A 130 12.61 -15.51 4.08
N TRP A 131 11.64 -16.41 4.23
CA TRP A 131 10.93 -16.67 5.49
C TRP A 131 11.23 -18.07 6.07
N ASP A 132 12.06 -18.87 5.38
CA ASP A 132 12.27 -20.29 5.72
C ASP A 132 12.81 -20.48 7.15
N TYR A 133 13.64 -19.54 7.61
CA TYR A 133 14.25 -19.58 8.94
C TYR A 133 13.29 -19.17 10.08
N LEU A 134 12.11 -18.63 9.76
CA LEU A 134 11.13 -18.16 10.74
C LEU A 134 9.92 -19.08 10.90
N LYS A 135 9.78 -20.10 10.05
CA LYS A 135 8.64 -21.03 10.03
C LYS A 135 8.27 -21.59 11.41
N SER A 136 9.26 -21.96 12.23
CA SER A 136 9.04 -22.51 13.58
C SER A 136 8.52 -21.49 14.59
N ASP A 137 8.88 -20.22 14.44
CA ASP A 137 8.61 -19.16 15.42
C ASP A 137 7.34 -18.37 15.10
N ILE A 138 6.90 -18.37 13.82
CA ILE A 138 5.78 -17.55 13.34
C ILE A 138 4.50 -17.81 14.12
N LEU A 139 4.14 -19.08 14.36
CA LEU A 139 2.92 -19.42 15.10
C LEU A 139 2.94 -18.89 16.54
N ASN A 140 4.10 -18.90 17.19
CA ASN A 140 4.25 -18.35 18.53
C ASN A 140 4.15 -16.80 18.52
N ILE A 141 4.71 -16.16 17.49
CA ILE A 141 4.63 -14.71 17.32
C ILE A 141 3.19 -14.27 17.01
N MET A 142 2.44 -15.04 16.20
CA MET A 142 1.04 -14.76 15.87
C MET A 142 0.11 -14.79 17.08
N LYS A 143 0.42 -15.60 18.12
CA LYS A 143 -0.32 -15.59 19.40
C LYS A 143 -0.30 -14.21 20.06
N GLY A 144 0.75 -13.41 19.82
CA GLY A 144 0.84 -12.01 20.21
C GLY A 144 0.21 -11.06 19.18
N VAL A 145 -1.10 -11.14 18.94
CA VAL A 145 -1.82 -10.40 17.86
C VAL A 145 -1.47 -8.91 17.77
N ASN A 146 -1.27 -8.22 18.90
CA ASN A 146 -0.95 -6.78 18.91
C ASN A 146 0.51 -6.46 18.62
N THR A 147 1.43 -7.43 18.77
CA THR A 147 2.88 -7.26 18.62
C THR A 147 3.46 -8.11 17.49
N CYS A 148 2.66 -8.98 16.87
CA CYS A 148 3.12 -9.95 15.89
C CYS A 148 3.74 -9.28 14.67
N ILE A 149 3.08 -8.27 14.08
CA ILE A 149 3.55 -7.62 12.86
C ILE A 149 4.89 -6.87 13.10
N PRO A 150 5.05 -6.03 14.14
CA PRO A 150 6.36 -5.46 14.47
C PRO A 150 7.46 -6.51 14.69
N GLU A 151 7.18 -7.57 15.45
CA GLU A 151 8.16 -8.63 15.73
C GLU A 151 8.57 -9.40 14.47
N ILE A 152 7.63 -9.67 13.57
CA ILE A 152 7.88 -10.32 12.28
C ILE A 152 8.73 -9.40 11.39
N VAL A 153 8.37 -8.13 11.27
CA VAL A 153 9.15 -7.14 10.50
C VAL A 153 10.58 -7.06 11.04
N LYS A 154 10.75 -7.07 12.36
CA LYS A 154 12.05 -7.07 13.02
C LYS A 154 12.88 -8.31 12.66
N LYS A 155 12.31 -9.51 12.82
CA LYS A 155 12.97 -10.78 12.55
C LYS A 155 13.23 -11.04 11.06
N ILE A 156 12.48 -10.41 10.15
CA ILE A 156 12.71 -10.56 8.71
C ILE A 156 13.74 -9.57 8.22
N HIS A 157 13.48 -8.27 8.43
CA HIS A 157 14.24 -7.22 7.76
C HIS A 157 15.47 -6.75 8.52
N PHE A 158 15.61 -7.13 9.79
CA PHE A 158 16.67 -6.64 10.67
C PHE A 158 17.38 -7.77 11.43
N ASP A 159 17.34 -8.99 10.90
CA ASP A 159 18.09 -10.13 11.44
C ASP A 159 19.58 -10.04 11.08
N LYS A 160 20.47 -10.26 12.04
CA LYS A 160 21.91 -10.17 11.81
C LYS A 160 22.43 -11.34 10.98
N ASP A 161 21.81 -12.51 11.12
CA ASP A 161 22.23 -13.73 10.44
C ASP A 161 21.69 -13.79 9.00
N HIS A 162 20.68 -12.96 8.69
CA HIS A 162 20.03 -12.88 7.39
C HIS A 162 20.12 -11.47 6.75
N PRO A 163 21.33 -10.98 6.40
CA PRO A 163 21.53 -9.68 5.79
C PRO A 163 20.90 -9.54 4.38
N GLU A 164 20.56 -10.66 3.72
CA GLU A 164 19.87 -10.70 2.44
C GLU A 164 18.49 -10.02 2.50
N ASN A 165 17.82 -10.06 3.64
CA ASN A 165 16.49 -9.47 3.82
C ASN A 165 16.52 -7.99 4.27
N HIS A 166 17.71 -7.38 4.39
CA HIS A 166 17.89 -5.96 4.76
C HIS A 166 17.55 -5.04 3.59
N ASN A 167 16.27 -5.02 3.22
CA ASN A 167 15.74 -4.41 2.00
C ASN A 167 14.86 -3.17 2.25
N ILE A 168 14.78 -2.68 3.49
CA ILE A 168 14.05 -1.44 3.84
C ILE A 168 14.87 -0.56 4.78
N LYS A 169 14.85 0.76 4.55
CA LYS A 169 15.56 1.75 5.37
C LYS A 169 14.81 3.08 5.45
N ILE A 170 14.83 3.73 6.61
CA ILE A 170 14.30 5.10 6.78
C ILE A 170 15.49 6.03 7.05
N PRO A 171 16.06 6.66 6.00
CA PRO A 171 17.32 7.40 6.13
C PRO A 171 17.19 8.67 6.99
N ASN A 172 16.01 9.29 7.03
CA ASN A 172 15.78 10.48 7.82
C ASN A 172 14.40 10.41 8.50
N LYS A 173 14.39 10.40 9.83
CA LYS A 173 13.17 10.35 10.65
C LYS A 173 12.20 11.50 10.35
N LYS A 174 12.73 12.68 9.98
CA LYS A 174 11.95 13.90 9.70
C LYS A 174 11.35 13.92 8.30
N LEU A 175 11.89 13.13 7.35
CA LEU A 175 11.38 13.10 5.98
C LEU A 175 10.25 12.06 5.86
N SER A 176 9.34 12.32 4.93
CA SER A 176 8.24 11.42 4.57
C SER A 176 8.65 10.35 3.56
N GLN A 177 9.95 10.05 3.45
CA GLN A 177 10.52 9.13 2.47
C GLN A 177 11.19 7.94 3.15
N ALA A 178 11.00 6.75 2.58
CA ALA A 178 11.73 5.53 2.90
C ALA A 178 12.50 5.06 1.66
N LYS A 179 13.45 4.16 1.87
CA LYS A 179 14.16 3.47 0.79
C LYS A 179 13.85 1.99 0.87
N THR A 180 13.43 1.41 -0.24
CA THR A 180 13.22 -0.03 -0.40
C THR A 180 14.17 -0.56 -1.46
N PHE A 181 14.68 -1.77 -1.29
CA PHE A 181 15.59 -2.39 -2.24
C PHE A 181 14.78 -3.25 -3.21
N ASN A 182 14.90 -3.01 -4.52
CA ASN A 182 14.11 -3.71 -5.53
C ASN A 182 14.80 -4.97 -6.10
N GLY A 183 15.95 -5.36 -5.54
CA GLY A 183 16.80 -6.45 -6.03
C GLY A 183 18.03 -5.98 -6.80
N GLU A 184 18.03 -4.74 -7.30
CA GLU A 184 19.17 -4.14 -8.03
C GLU A 184 19.59 -2.79 -7.44
N SER A 185 18.64 -1.94 -7.09
CA SER A 185 18.88 -0.59 -6.55
C SER A 185 17.94 -0.24 -5.39
N TRP A 186 18.31 0.83 -4.67
CA TRP A 186 17.46 1.42 -3.64
C TRP A 186 16.51 2.44 -4.26
N ASP A 187 15.22 2.16 -4.22
CA ASP A 187 14.16 3.05 -4.67
C ASP A 187 13.69 3.93 -3.52
N THR A 188 13.43 5.20 -3.81
CA THR A 188 12.88 6.13 -2.82
C THR A 188 11.37 6.13 -2.94
N VAL A 189 10.71 5.66 -1.90
CA VAL A 189 9.25 5.49 -1.82
C VAL A 189 8.68 6.35 -0.69
N GLY A 190 7.39 6.65 -0.75
CA GLY A 190 6.71 7.32 0.36
C GLY A 190 6.81 6.47 1.62
N LYS A 191 7.26 7.05 2.74
CA LYS A 191 7.43 6.33 4.02
C LYS A 191 6.13 5.66 4.47
N ARG A 192 5.02 6.38 4.35
CA ARG A 192 3.70 5.86 4.70
C ARG A 192 3.34 4.65 3.85
N GLU A 193 3.44 4.80 2.53
CA GLU A 193 3.11 3.77 1.56
C GLU A 193 3.99 2.53 1.74
N ALA A 194 5.30 2.72 1.93
CA ALA A 194 6.24 1.62 2.16
C ALA A 194 5.86 0.80 3.40
N ILE A 195 5.53 1.46 4.51
CA ILE A 195 5.14 0.78 5.75
C ILE A 195 3.78 0.11 5.61
N GLU A 196 2.80 0.76 4.96
CA GLU A 196 1.47 0.19 4.76
C GLU A 196 1.53 -1.04 3.85
N ASN A 197 2.27 -0.96 2.74
CA ASN A 197 2.50 -2.10 1.86
C ASN A 197 3.25 -3.24 2.57
N LEU A 198 4.26 -2.92 3.39
CA LEU A 198 4.96 -3.91 4.20
C LEU A 198 4.02 -4.64 5.15
N ILE A 199 3.15 -3.91 5.86
CA ILE A 199 2.19 -4.50 6.79
C ILE A 199 1.19 -5.39 6.04
N VAL A 200 0.64 -4.91 4.93
CA VAL A 200 -0.31 -5.68 4.11
C VAL A 200 0.34 -6.97 3.61
N ASN A 201 1.55 -6.90 3.06
CA ASN A 201 2.27 -8.08 2.57
C ASN A 201 2.52 -9.11 3.67
N VAL A 202 2.90 -8.66 4.88
CA VAL A 202 3.09 -9.55 6.04
C VAL A 202 1.78 -10.20 6.45
N VAL A 203 0.69 -9.44 6.56
CA VAL A 203 -0.63 -9.98 6.95
C VAL A 203 -1.15 -10.96 5.91
N ASP A 204 -1.10 -10.60 4.62
CA ASP A 204 -1.55 -11.44 3.51
C ASP A 204 -0.81 -12.80 3.53
N ARG A 205 0.50 -12.77 3.75
CA ARG A 205 1.31 -13.98 3.82
C ARG A 205 1.01 -14.83 5.06
N LEU A 206 0.87 -14.21 6.23
CA LEU A 206 0.50 -14.92 7.46
C LEU A 206 -0.83 -15.62 7.32
N GLN A 207 -1.81 -14.95 6.71
CA GLN A 207 -3.14 -15.53 6.52
C GLN A 207 -3.14 -16.62 5.45
N SER A 208 -2.38 -16.46 4.36
CA SER A 208 -2.33 -17.43 3.27
C SER A 208 -1.52 -18.69 3.62
N GLU A 209 -0.39 -18.56 4.32
CA GLU A 209 0.52 -19.69 4.60
C GLU A 209 0.28 -20.31 5.99
N TYR A 210 -0.08 -19.52 7.01
CA TYR A 210 -0.13 -19.97 8.40
C TYR A 210 -1.54 -19.87 9.03
N GLY A 211 -2.53 -19.35 8.30
CA GLY A 211 -3.89 -19.16 8.82
C GLY A 211 -4.59 -20.46 9.24
N GLY A 212 -4.28 -21.57 8.56
CA GLY A 212 -4.79 -22.90 8.91
C GLY A 212 -4.25 -23.39 10.26
N ASP A 213 -2.94 -23.57 10.34
CA ASP A 213 -2.24 -24.03 11.55
C ASP A 213 -2.49 -23.11 12.76
N PHE A 214 -2.55 -21.80 12.53
CA PHE A 214 -2.88 -20.83 13.57
C PHE A 214 -4.29 -21.04 14.14
N ASN A 215 -5.28 -21.33 13.30
CA ASN A 215 -6.65 -21.58 13.78
C ASN A 215 -6.77 -22.92 14.53
N GLU A 216 -5.90 -23.89 14.25
CA GLU A 216 -5.87 -25.15 15.00
C GLU A 216 -5.19 -25.00 16.37
N GLU A 217 -4.12 -24.20 16.46
CA GLU A 217 -3.38 -24.00 17.71
C GLU A 217 -3.91 -22.85 18.60
N ALA A 218 -4.48 -21.81 18.01
CA ALA A 218 -4.89 -20.62 18.74
C ALA A 218 -6.26 -20.79 19.39
N SER A 219 -6.41 -20.24 20.60
CA SER A 219 -7.71 -20.22 21.28
C SER A 219 -8.72 -19.34 20.54
N GLN A 220 -10.01 -19.62 20.72
CA GLN A 220 -11.09 -18.83 20.11
C GLN A 220 -10.98 -17.33 20.41
N PHE A 221 -10.50 -16.97 21.59
CA PHE A 221 -10.26 -15.57 21.96
C PHE A 221 -9.19 -14.91 21.07
N ILE A 222 -8.08 -15.61 20.83
CA ILE A 222 -6.98 -15.12 19.99
C ILE A 222 -7.40 -15.05 18.52
N GLN A 223 -8.19 -16.02 18.04
CA GLN A 223 -8.76 -15.99 16.68
C GLN A 223 -9.70 -14.79 16.49
N ASN A 224 -10.58 -14.53 17.45
CA ASN A 224 -11.49 -13.38 17.39
C ASN A 224 -10.71 -12.05 17.41
N LEU A 225 -9.68 -11.95 18.27
CA LEU A 225 -8.81 -10.78 18.32
C LEU A 225 -8.02 -10.58 17.03
N TRP A 226 -7.54 -11.67 16.43
CA TRP A 226 -6.88 -11.67 15.13
C TRP A 226 -7.81 -11.16 14.04
N ALA A 227 -9.04 -11.69 13.96
CA ALA A 227 -10.04 -11.25 12.99
C ALA A 227 -10.37 -9.76 13.16
N GLU A 228 -10.57 -9.28 14.40
CA GLU A 228 -10.86 -7.86 14.67
C GLU A 228 -9.72 -6.93 14.17
N LYS A 229 -8.46 -7.32 14.37
CA LYS A 229 -7.30 -6.49 14.04
C LYS A 229 -6.86 -6.62 12.58
N MET A 230 -6.99 -7.80 11.99
CA MET A 230 -6.40 -8.13 10.69
C MET A 230 -7.42 -8.12 9.53
N SER A 231 -8.72 -8.34 9.78
CA SER A 231 -9.78 -8.19 8.75
C SER A 231 -9.74 -6.83 8.02
N PRO A 232 -9.64 -5.66 8.69
CA PRO A 232 -9.60 -4.38 7.98
C PRO A 232 -8.34 -4.19 7.11
N ILE A 233 -7.23 -4.84 7.49
CA ILE A 233 -5.96 -4.81 6.74
C ILE A 233 -6.06 -5.74 5.53
N PHE A 234 -6.62 -6.93 5.71
CA PHE A 234 -6.77 -7.92 4.64
C PHE A 234 -7.82 -7.51 3.60
N GLU A 235 -9.02 -7.11 4.04
CA GLU A 235 -10.15 -6.83 3.14
C GLU A 235 -10.08 -5.44 2.50
N ASN A 236 -9.69 -4.43 3.29
CA ASN A 236 -9.75 -3.03 2.89
C ASN A 236 -8.36 -2.38 2.73
N LYS A 237 -7.26 -3.11 3.00
CA LYS A 237 -5.89 -2.57 3.04
C LYS A 237 -5.77 -1.35 3.96
N THR A 238 -6.60 -1.31 4.99
CA THR A 238 -6.66 -0.20 5.94
C THR A 238 -5.80 -0.53 7.15
N VAL A 239 -4.66 0.14 7.25
CA VAL A 239 -3.73 -0.02 8.37
C VAL A 239 -4.02 1.04 9.44
N ASP A 240 -4.25 0.59 10.68
CA ASP A 240 -4.45 1.50 11.80
C ASP A 240 -3.20 2.37 12.04
N ARG A 241 -3.43 3.62 12.45
CA ARG A 241 -2.35 4.58 12.73
C ARG A 241 -1.42 4.07 13.82
N LYS A 242 -1.92 3.38 14.86
CA LYS A 242 -1.06 2.88 15.95
C LYS A 242 -0.12 1.80 15.44
N LEU A 243 -0.64 0.85 14.67
CA LEU A 243 0.15 -0.24 14.09
C LEU A 243 1.22 0.31 13.14
N ARG A 244 0.86 1.25 12.26
CA ARG A 244 1.83 1.90 11.36
C ARG A 244 2.96 2.57 12.14
N ASN A 245 2.63 3.31 13.19
CA ASN A 245 3.63 3.98 14.02
C ASN A 245 4.53 2.97 14.76
N GLN A 246 3.98 1.85 15.24
CA GLN A 246 4.77 0.79 15.89
C GLN A 246 5.79 0.16 14.92
N VAL A 247 5.37 -0.13 13.69
CA VAL A 247 6.26 -0.67 12.66
C VAL A 247 7.30 0.38 12.25
N GLU A 248 6.92 1.65 12.15
CA GLU A 248 7.87 2.75 11.89
C GLU A 248 8.97 2.82 12.95
N TYR A 249 8.60 2.82 14.24
CA TYR A 249 9.56 2.83 15.34
C TYR A 249 10.44 1.59 15.34
N THR A 250 9.86 0.42 15.06
CA THR A 250 10.61 -0.83 14.93
C THR A 250 11.68 -0.74 13.85
N ILE A 251 11.34 -0.24 12.66
CA ILE A 251 12.31 -0.03 11.58
C ILE A 251 13.41 0.94 12.04
N ILE A 252 13.03 2.04 12.67
CA ILE A 252 13.95 3.10 13.09
C ILE A 252 14.92 2.66 14.18
N ASP A 253 14.45 1.88 15.15
CA ASP A 253 15.25 1.45 16.28
C ASP A 253 16.19 0.31 15.85
N ASN A 254 15.71 -0.66 15.08
CA ASN A 254 16.52 -1.80 14.65
C ASN A 254 17.54 -1.43 13.56
N GLN A 255 17.25 -0.47 12.65
CA GLN A 255 18.27 0.04 11.72
C GLN A 255 19.46 0.65 12.46
N SER A 256 19.23 1.28 13.63
CA SER A 256 20.30 1.90 14.42
C SER A 256 21.20 0.87 15.11
N GLN A 257 20.69 -0.33 15.40
CA GLN A 257 21.44 -1.42 16.01
C GLN A 257 22.37 -2.12 15.02
N ILE A 258 21.91 -2.30 13.77
CA ILE A 258 22.74 -2.87 12.70
C ILE A 258 23.89 -1.92 12.34
N THR A 259 23.64 -0.61 12.25
CA THR A 259 24.70 0.37 11.94
C THR A 259 25.77 0.53 13.01
N LYS A 260 25.52 0.06 14.25
CA LYS A 260 26.51 0.09 15.35
C LYS A 260 27.32 -1.20 15.47
N SER A 261 26.90 -2.26 14.79
CA SER A 261 27.52 -3.59 14.87
C SER A 261 28.53 -3.86 13.74
N ASN A 262 28.67 -2.92 12.79
CA ASN A 262 29.69 -2.87 11.75
C ASN A 262 30.66 -1.71 12.02
#